data_AF-A0A1C6UMX1-F1
#
_entry.id   AF-A0A1C6UMX1-F1
#
_cell.length_a   1.000
_cell.length_b   1.000
_cell.length_c   1.000
_cell.angle_alpha   90.00
_cell.angle_beta   90.00
_cell.angle_gamma   90.00
#
_symmetry.space_group_name_H-M   'P 1'
#
loop_
_entity.id
_entity.type
_entity.pdbx_description
1 polymer ?
#
loop_
_entity_poly.entity_id
_entity_poly.type
_entity_poly.pdbx_seq_one_letter_code
_entity_poly.pdbx_strand_id
1 'polypeptide(L)'
;MSERHTALRSMHDLGLAAWFGGSLMGALGVNGAAAKIDDSTQRLPVASAGWARWTPVNAAAIGAHLAGAVGELVTESPRVAAQSGVAKMSTVKTALTVGALAVTGYSRLLGMRLQKAGGPSVEGATEPNYQTPSNVAASQRQMKLLQWAIPALTGALVVVSAYMGEQQKPGQVFRGLLGRAGGLASAPMAIGKMAGMTGMHATKRPMAMAGR
;
A
#
# COMPACT_ATOMS: atom_id res chain seq x y z
N MET A 1 3.47 22.30 -26.13
CA MET A 1 2.39 21.30 -26.18
C MET A 1 2.06 20.95 -24.74
N SER A 2 0.80 20.98 -24.29
CA SER A 2 0.48 20.59 -22.91
C SER A 2 0.97 19.16 -22.69
N GLU A 3 1.94 18.94 -21.81
CA GLU A 3 2.40 17.60 -21.47
C GLU A 3 1.22 16.83 -20.88
N ARG A 4 0.57 16.03 -21.72
CA ARG A 4 -0.51 15.17 -21.27
C ARG A 4 0.13 14.09 -20.41
N HIS A 5 -0.16 14.11 -19.11
CA HIS A 5 0.17 13.04 -18.17
C HIS A 5 -0.52 11.69 -18.49
N THR A 6 -1.19 11.57 -19.64
CA THR A 6 -1.88 10.36 -20.11
C THR A 6 -0.96 9.14 -20.09
N ALA A 7 0.30 9.25 -20.49
CA ALA A 7 1.22 8.11 -20.46
C ALA A 7 1.48 7.61 -19.03
N LEU A 8 1.87 8.50 -18.12
CA LEU A 8 2.11 8.17 -16.70
C LEU A 8 0.84 7.65 -16.01
N ARG A 9 -0.30 8.26 -16.32
CA ARG A 9 -1.60 7.83 -15.78
C ARG A 9 -1.99 6.45 -16.30
N SER A 10 -1.81 6.19 -17.59
CA SER A 10 -2.04 4.85 -18.17
C SER A 10 -1.11 3.81 -17.57
N MET A 11 0.17 4.13 -17.34
CA MET A 11 1.11 3.21 -16.68
C MET A 11 0.66 2.90 -15.25
N HIS A 12 0.24 3.92 -14.50
CA HIS A 12 -0.32 3.78 -13.15
C HIS A 12 -1.55 2.85 -13.15
N ASP A 13 -2.53 3.16 -13.99
CA ASP A 13 -3.85 2.50 -13.97
C ASP A 13 -3.82 1.09 -14.58
N LEU A 14 -3.14 0.90 -15.72
CA LEU A 14 -2.97 -0.43 -16.34
C LEU A 14 -2.10 -1.34 -15.49
N GLY A 15 -1.03 -0.81 -14.88
CA GLY A 15 -0.16 -1.57 -13.99
C GLY A 15 -0.93 -2.07 -12.77
N LEU A 16 -1.76 -1.23 -12.14
CA LEU A 16 -2.59 -1.62 -11.01
C LEU A 16 -3.68 -2.63 -11.42
N ALA A 17 -4.33 -2.41 -12.56
CA ALA A 17 -5.36 -3.32 -13.07
C ALA A 17 -4.80 -4.71 -13.37
N ALA A 18 -3.63 -4.80 -14.00
CA ALA A 18 -2.95 -6.07 -14.26
C ALA A 18 -2.49 -6.75 -12.97
N TRP A 19 -2.00 -6.01 -11.98
CA TRP A 19 -1.61 -6.57 -10.69
C TRP A 19 -2.81 -7.13 -9.92
N PHE A 20 -3.89 -6.36 -9.80
CA PHE A 20 -5.14 -6.79 -9.17
C PHE A 20 -5.76 -7.98 -9.92
N GLY A 21 -6.06 -7.80 -11.21
CA GLY A 21 -6.73 -8.81 -12.04
C GLY A 21 -5.92 -10.09 -12.19
N GLY A 22 -4.60 -9.98 -12.36
CA GLY A 22 -3.70 -11.12 -12.44
C GLY A 22 -3.64 -11.93 -11.15
N SER A 23 -3.62 -11.27 -9.99
CA SER A 23 -3.65 -11.96 -8.70
C SER A 23 -4.97 -12.70 -8.48
N LEU A 24 -6.10 -12.10 -8.85
CA LEU A 24 -7.42 -12.72 -8.75
C LEU A 24 -7.60 -13.89 -9.73
N MET A 25 -7.19 -13.71 -11.00
CA MET A 25 -7.16 -14.79 -12.00
C MET A 25 -6.27 -15.93 -11.52
N GLY A 26 -5.09 -15.63 -10.97
CA GLY A 26 -4.20 -16.66 -10.46
C GLY A 26 -4.82 -17.47 -9.30
N ALA A 27 -5.48 -16.79 -8.35
CA ALA A 27 -6.14 -17.44 -7.22
C ALA A 27 -7.36 -18.26 -7.62
N LEU A 28 -8.20 -17.76 -8.52
CA LEU A 28 -9.44 -18.43 -8.92
C LEU A 28 -9.25 -19.37 -10.12
N GLY A 29 -8.64 -18.87 -11.18
CA GLY A 29 -8.43 -19.56 -12.45
C GLY A 29 -7.26 -20.54 -12.39
N VAL A 30 -6.04 -20.06 -12.15
CA VAL A 30 -4.84 -20.94 -12.20
C VAL A 30 -4.88 -21.98 -11.08
N ASN A 31 -5.03 -21.56 -9.83
CA ASN A 31 -5.06 -22.47 -8.69
C ASN A 31 -6.31 -23.37 -8.73
N GLY A 32 -7.48 -22.82 -9.09
CA GLY A 32 -8.72 -23.58 -9.17
C GLY A 32 -8.72 -24.62 -10.29
N ALA A 33 -8.20 -24.29 -11.47
CA ALA A 33 -8.07 -25.25 -12.57
C ALA A 33 -7.05 -26.34 -12.24
N ALA A 34 -5.91 -26.00 -11.63
CA ALA A 34 -4.92 -26.98 -11.24
C ALA A 34 -5.46 -27.98 -10.20
N ALA A 35 -6.37 -27.56 -9.31
CA ALA A 35 -7.01 -28.45 -8.34
C ALA A 35 -7.92 -29.51 -8.96
N LYS A 36 -8.31 -29.38 -10.24
CA LYS A 36 -9.14 -30.36 -10.97
C LYS A 36 -8.34 -31.47 -11.63
N ILE A 37 -7.01 -31.46 -11.53
CA ILE A 37 -6.18 -32.53 -12.09
C ILE A 37 -6.31 -33.79 -11.23
N ASP A 38 -6.58 -34.93 -11.86
CA ASP A 38 -6.79 -36.20 -11.14
C ASP A 38 -5.53 -36.64 -10.39
N ASP A 39 -4.36 -36.56 -11.04
CA ASP A 39 -3.09 -36.82 -10.39
C ASP A 39 -2.74 -35.68 -9.41
N SER A 40 -2.93 -35.96 -8.12
CA SER A 40 -2.60 -35.06 -7.01
C SER A 40 -1.13 -34.57 -6.99
N THR A 41 -0.19 -35.31 -7.58
CA THR A 41 1.23 -34.92 -7.67
C THR A 41 1.49 -33.86 -8.74
N GLN A 42 0.58 -33.73 -9.72
CA GLN A 42 0.69 -32.77 -10.83
C GLN A 42 0.02 -31.42 -10.54
N ARG A 43 -0.87 -31.36 -9.54
CA ARG A 43 -1.61 -30.13 -9.18
C ARG A 43 -0.67 -28.96 -8.85
N LEU A 44 0.32 -29.18 -7.99
CA LEU A 44 1.27 -28.14 -7.60
C LEU A 44 2.24 -27.74 -8.73
N PRO A 45 2.86 -28.68 -9.49
CA PRO A 45 3.65 -28.35 -10.66
C PRO A 45 2.91 -27.53 -11.72
N VAL A 46 1.67 -27.91 -12.04
CA VAL A 46 0.88 -27.20 -13.06
C VAL A 46 0.51 -25.78 -12.60
N ALA A 47 0.06 -25.61 -11.36
CA ALA A 47 -0.17 -24.28 -10.80
C ALA A 47 1.12 -23.44 -10.82
N SER A 48 2.25 -24.03 -10.40
CA SER A 48 3.55 -23.37 -10.37
C SER A 48 4.01 -22.93 -11.76
N ALA A 49 3.77 -23.75 -12.79
CA ALA A 49 4.07 -23.40 -14.19
C ALA A 49 3.21 -22.22 -14.68
N GLY A 50 1.93 -22.19 -14.33
CA GLY A 50 1.04 -21.05 -14.62
C GLY A 50 1.56 -19.75 -13.99
N TRP A 51 1.89 -19.79 -12.70
CA TRP A 51 2.45 -18.65 -11.99
C TRP A 51 3.83 -18.23 -12.51
N ALA A 52 4.68 -19.18 -12.91
CA ALA A 52 5.99 -18.87 -13.48
C ALA A 52 5.87 -18.07 -14.78
N ARG A 53 4.87 -18.37 -15.62
CA ARG A 53 4.57 -17.60 -16.84
C ARG A 53 3.99 -16.22 -16.55
N TRP A 54 3.16 -16.11 -15.51
CA TRP A 54 2.56 -14.83 -15.12
C TRP A 54 3.55 -13.88 -14.40
N THR A 55 4.52 -14.43 -13.66
CA THR A 55 5.41 -13.64 -12.78
C THR A 55 6.14 -12.49 -13.50
N PRO A 56 6.75 -12.65 -14.70
CA PRO A 56 7.39 -11.56 -15.41
C PRO A 56 6.39 -10.45 -15.82
N VAL A 57 5.18 -10.83 -16.24
CA VAL A 57 4.11 -9.90 -16.60
C VAL A 57 3.67 -9.11 -15.38
N ASN A 58 3.50 -9.78 -14.23
CA ASN A 58 3.16 -9.13 -12.97
C ASN A 58 4.26 -8.16 -12.50
N ALA A 59 5.54 -8.54 -12.65
CA ALA A 59 6.66 -7.67 -12.31
C ALA A 59 6.67 -6.41 -13.19
N ALA A 60 6.44 -6.55 -14.49
CA ALA A 60 6.31 -5.41 -15.40
C ALA A 60 5.10 -4.51 -15.04
N ALA A 61 3.95 -5.11 -14.69
CA ALA A 61 2.77 -4.38 -14.26
C ALA A 61 3.02 -3.57 -12.98
N ILE A 62 3.67 -4.18 -11.98
CA ILE A 62 4.08 -3.49 -10.75
C ILE A 62 5.05 -2.34 -11.09
N GLY A 63 6.05 -2.59 -11.93
CA GLY A 63 7.00 -1.57 -12.36
C GLY A 63 6.32 -0.38 -13.05
N ALA A 64 5.40 -0.65 -13.98
CA ALA A 64 4.61 0.39 -14.64
C ALA A 64 3.76 1.18 -13.64
N HIS A 65 3.10 0.50 -12.70
CA HIS A 65 2.31 1.15 -11.66
C HIS A 65 3.16 2.10 -10.80
N LEU A 66 4.34 1.65 -10.36
CA LEU A 66 5.25 2.45 -9.54
C LEU A 66 5.83 3.64 -10.30
N ALA A 67 6.24 3.44 -11.55
CA ALA A 67 6.71 4.54 -12.39
C ALA A 67 5.61 5.60 -12.61
N GLY A 68 4.37 5.16 -12.88
CA GLY A 68 3.22 6.05 -12.95
C GLY A 68 2.94 6.77 -11.61
N ALA A 69 3.02 6.06 -10.49
CA ALA A 69 2.79 6.62 -9.15
C ALA A 69 3.82 7.69 -8.76
N VAL A 70 5.10 7.48 -9.08
CA VAL A 70 6.16 8.49 -8.88
C VAL A 70 5.89 9.70 -9.77
N GLY A 71 5.53 9.46 -11.03
CA GLY A 71 5.15 10.53 -11.96
C GLY A 71 4.00 11.40 -11.45
N GLU A 72 2.93 10.77 -10.94
CA GLU A 72 1.79 11.48 -10.31
C GLU A 72 2.21 12.26 -9.06
N LEU A 73 3.07 11.69 -8.21
CA LEU A 73 3.48 12.35 -6.98
C LEU A 73 4.29 13.62 -7.26
N VAL A 74 5.19 13.58 -8.24
CA VAL A 74 6.00 14.73 -8.65
C VAL A 74 5.10 15.86 -9.17
N THR A 75 4.13 15.52 -10.03
CA THR A 75 3.26 16.52 -10.68
C THR A 75 2.18 17.07 -9.74
N GLU A 76 1.71 16.29 -8.76
CA GLU A 76 0.68 16.69 -7.79
C GLU A 76 1.26 17.24 -6.47
N SER A 77 2.59 17.31 -6.33
CA SER A 77 3.27 17.76 -5.11
C SER A 77 2.79 19.12 -4.56
N PRO A 78 2.43 20.14 -5.38
CA PRO A 78 1.91 21.40 -4.85
C PRO A 78 0.53 21.23 -4.19
N ARG A 79 -0.31 20.31 -4.69
CA ARG A 79 -1.65 20.04 -4.15
C ARG A 79 -1.61 19.22 -2.87
N VAL A 80 -0.69 18.26 -2.79
CA VAL A 80 -0.41 17.51 -1.55
C VAL A 80 -0.02 18.48 -0.43
N ALA A 81 0.83 19.46 -0.71
CA ALA A 81 1.23 20.47 0.26
C ALA A 81 0.06 21.39 0.68
N ALA A 82 -0.83 21.73 -0.27
CA ALA A 82 -1.89 22.72 -0.07
C ALA A 82 -3.22 22.15 0.49
N GLN A 83 -3.50 20.85 0.46
CA GLN A 83 -4.81 20.28 0.83
C GLN A 83 -4.67 19.09 1.80
N SER A 84 -5.21 19.22 3.02
CA SER A 84 -5.09 18.19 4.07
C SER A 84 -5.75 16.85 3.70
N GLY A 85 -6.88 16.89 2.98
CA GLY A 85 -7.55 15.68 2.48
C GLY A 85 -6.70 14.91 1.47
N VAL A 86 -5.98 15.62 0.59
CA VAL A 86 -5.09 15.02 -0.42
C VAL A 86 -3.86 14.39 0.23
N ALA A 87 -3.28 15.04 1.24
CA ALA A 87 -2.15 14.49 1.99
C ALA A 87 -2.51 13.17 2.71
N LYS A 88 -3.64 13.12 3.42
CA LYS A 88 -4.08 11.91 4.13
C LYS A 88 -4.33 10.75 3.16
N MET A 89 -5.00 11.00 2.03
CA MET A 89 -5.26 9.96 1.03
C MET A 89 -3.99 9.50 0.32
N SER A 90 -3.03 10.41 0.09
CA SER A 90 -1.70 10.05 -0.43
C SER A 90 -0.97 9.10 0.53
N THR A 91 -0.97 9.37 1.84
CA THR A 91 -0.40 8.44 2.84
C THR A 91 -1.07 7.07 2.81
N VAL A 92 -2.41 7.03 2.74
CA VAL A 92 -3.16 5.76 2.64
C VAL A 92 -2.78 4.97 1.38
N LYS A 93 -2.75 5.64 0.21
CA LYS A 93 -2.32 5.03 -1.06
C LYS A 93 -0.91 4.46 -0.94
N THR A 94 0.05 5.24 -0.44
CA THR A 94 1.43 4.77 -0.25
C THR A 94 1.52 3.57 0.68
N ALA A 95 0.82 3.60 1.83
CA ALA A 95 0.82 2.49 2.78
C ALA A 95 0.26 1.21 2.16
N LEU A 96 -0.84 1.31 1.40
CA LEU A 96 -1.42 0.19 0.67
C LEU A 96 -0.46 -0.34 -0.42
N THR A 97 0.21 0.54 -1.18
CA THR A 97 1.19 0.13 -2.19
C THR A 97 2.36 -0.63 -1.57
N VAL A 98 2.95 -0.11 -0.49
CA VAL A 98 4.04 -0.79 0.23
C VAL A 98 3.58 -2.13 0.80
N GLY A 99 2.39 -2.18 1.40
CA GLY A 99 1.79 -3.42 1.90
C GLY A 99 1.58 -4.45 0.78
N ALA A 100 1.02 -4.04 -0.35
CA ALA A 100 0.80 -4.91 -1.50
C ALA A 100 2.12 -5.46 -2.06
N LEU A 101 3.16 -4.63 -2.15
CA LEU A 101 4.51 -5.04 -2.57
C LEU A 101 5.10 -6.08 -1.62
N ALA A 102 5.02 -5.83 -0.31
CA ALA A 102 5.54 -6.75 0.70
C ALA A 102 4.85 -8.12 0.64
N VAL A 103 3.51 -8.13 0.58
CA VAL A 103 2.71 -9.37 0.47
C VAL A 103 3.02 -10.09 -0.85
N THR A 104 3.16 -9.37 -1.96
CA THR A 104 3.50 -9.96 -3.26
C THR A 104 4.90 -10.57 -3.26
N GLY A 105 5.90 -9.86 -2.72
CA GLY A 105 7.26 -10.36 -2.57
C GLY A 105 7.33 -11.61 -1.70
N TYR A 106 6.65 -11.60 -0.55
CA TYR A 106 6.60 -12.74 0.35
C TYR A 106 5.88 -13.95 -0.28
N SER A 107 4.76 -13.70 -0.98
CA SER A 107 4.07 -14.72 -1.78
C SER A 107 5.01 -15.35 -2.81
N ARG A 108 5.82 -14.54 -3.52
CA ARG A 108 6.80 -15.06 -4.48
C ARG A 108 7.83 -15.98 -3.82
N LEU A 109 8.35 -15.62 -2.64
CA LEU A 109 9.29 -16.46 -1.89
C LEU A 109 8.67 -17.82 -1.53
N LEU A 110 7.43 -17.83 -1.06
CA LEU A 110 6.70 -19.08 -0.78
C LEU A 110 6.42 -19.89 -2.04
N GLY A 111 6.01 -19.24 -3.13
CA GLY A 111 5.80 -19.89 -4.42
C GLY A 111 7.08 -20.57 -4.95
N MET A 112 8.25 -19.95 -4.74
CA MET A 112 9.54 -20.58 -5.08
C MET A 112 9.84 -21.80 -4.21
N ARG A 113 9.47 -21.79 -2.92
CA ARG A 113 9.62 -22.97 -2.04
C ARG A 113 8.71 -24.11 -2.50
N LEU A 114 7.48 -23.79 -2.86
CA LEU A 114 6.52 -24.75 -3.40
C LEU A 114 6.99 -25.32 -4.75
N GLN A 115 7.50 -24.49 -5.65
CA GLN A 115 8.05 -24.93 -6.93
C GLN A 115 9.26 -25.88 -6.73
N LYS A 116 10.15 -25.56 -5.78
CA LYS A 116 11.31 -26.41 -5.44
C LYS A 116 10.92 -27.75 -4.84
N ALA A 117 9.74 -27.84 -4.21
CA ALA A 117 9.25 -29.11 -3.66
C ALA A 117 8.87 -30.12 -4.76
N GLY A 118 8.73 -29.68 -6.01
CA GLY A 118 8.40 -30.55 -7.14
C GLY A 118 6.92 -30.93 -7.14
N GLY A 119 6.64 -32.23 -7.20
CA GLY A 119 5.28 -32.79 -7.26
C GLY A 119 4.91 -33.64 -6.03
N PRO A 120 4.93 -33.10 -4.80
CA PRO A 120 4.32 -33.79 -3.68
C PRO A 120 2.80 -33.93 -3.94
N SER A 121 2.19 -34.99 -3.44
CA SER A 121 0.73 -35.10 -3.46
C SER A 121 0.12 -33.97 -2.63
N VAL A 122 -0.79 -33.20 -3.24
CA VAL A 122 -1.52 -32.09 -2.60
C VAL A 122 -2.99 -32.12 -2.99
N GLU A 123 -3.85 -31.50 -2.18
CA GLU A 123 -5.27 -31.34 -2.51
C GLU A 123 -5.46 -30.27 -3.58
N GLY A 124 -4.72 -29.16 -3.49
CA GLY A 124 -4.75 -28.06 -4.45
C GLY A 124 -3.46 -27.25 -4.41
N ALA A 125 -3.41 -26.14 -5.15
CA ALA A 125 -2.22 -25.28 -5.18
C ALA A 125 -1.87 -24.72 -3.79
N THR A 126 -2.89 -24.39 -2.98
CA THR A 126 -2.74 -23.82 -1.63
C THR A 126 -3.28 -24.71 -0.52
N GLU A 127 -3.72 -25.91 -0.87
CA GLU A 127 -4.39 -26.85 0.01
C GLU A 127 -3.54 -28.12 0.13
N PRO A 128 -2.94 -28.39 1.32
CA PRO A 128 -2.29 -29.67 1.56
C PRO A 128 -3.32 -30.78 1.76
N ASN A 129 -2.90 -32.02 1.50
CA ASN A 129 -3.60 -33.23 1.92
C ASN A 129 -2.80 -33.97 3.01
N TYR A 130 -3.26 -35.17 3.40
CA TYR A 130 -2.62 -35.97 4.46
C TYR A 130 -1.25 -36.53 4.08
N GLN A 131 -0.92 -36.59 2.78
CA GLN A 131 0.37 -37.06 2.25
C GLN A 131 1.36 -35.92 2.03
N THR A 132 0.91 -34.66 2.07
CA THR A 132 1.76 -33.50 1.82
C THR A 132 2.81 -33.36 2.93
N PRO A 133 4.12 -33.25 2.59
CA PRO A 133 5.18 -33.00 3.57
C PRO A 133 4.93 -31.73 4.38
N SER A 134 5.27 -31.73 5.68
CA SER A 134 4.93 -30.66 6.62
C SER A 134 5.46 -29.28 6.22
N ASN A 135 6.65 -29.22 5.65
CA ASN A 135 7.27 -27.97 5.14
C ASN A 135 6.52 -27.40 3.92
N VAL A 136 6.03 -28.27 3.04
CA VAL A 136 5.20 -27.89 1.88
C VAL A 136 3.84 -27.42 2.36
N ALA A 137 3.21 -28.19 3.27
CA ALA A 137 1.91 -27.87 3.83
C ALA A 137 1.90 -26.52 4.55
N ALA A 138 2.95 -26.18 5.30
CA ALA A 138 3.09 -24.87 5.93
C ALA A 138 3.14 -23.73 4.90
N SER A 139 3.90 -23.91 3.82
CA SER A 139 4.00 -22.93 2.73
C SER A 139 2.67 -22.77 1.99
N GLN A 140 1.95 -23.86 1.74
CA GLN A 140 0.62 -23.84 1.12
C GLN A 140 -0.40 -23.09 1.98
N ARG A 141 -0.43 -23.34 3.30
CA ARG A 141 -1.34 -22.65 4.23
C ARG A 141 -1.09 -21.14 4.28
N GLN A 142 0.17 -20.72 4.26
CA GLN A 142 0.50 -19.29 4.17
C GLN A 142 0.06 -18.71 2.83
N MET A 143 0.35 -19.40 1.72
CA MET A 143 -0.11 -18.99 0.39
C MET A 143 -1.64 -18.87 0.31
N LYS A 144 -2.37 -19.75 1.00
CA LYS A 144 -3.85 -19.71 1.05
C LYS A 144 -4.38 -18.38 1.58
N LEU A 145 -3.66 -17.73 2.48
CA LEU A 145 -4.01 -16.40 2.99
C LEU A 145 -3.54 -15.31 2.01
N LEU A 146 -2.28 -15.41 1.56
CA LEU A 146 -1.68 -14.37 0.70
C LEU A 146 -2.37 -14.24 -0.66
N GLN A 147 -2.90 -15.34 -1.22
CA GLN A 147 -3.63 -15.31 -2.48
C GLN A 147 -4.87 -14.42 -2.43
N TRP A 148 -5.43 -14.16 -1.24
CA TRP A 148 -6.55 -13.24 -1.03
C TRP A 148 -6.10 -11.86 -0.53
N ALA A 149 -5.01 -11.80 0.23
CA ALA A 149 -4.45 -10.53 0.69
C ALA A 149 -4.00 -9.63 -0.48
N ILE A 150 -3.41 -10.20 -1.54
CA ILE A 150 -2.95 -9.41 -2.70
C ILE A 150 -4.13 -8.77 -3.44
N PRO A 151 -5.18 -9.51 -3.89
CA PRO A 151 -6.37 -8.89 -4.48
C PRO A 151 -7.07 -7.90 -3.57
N ALA A 152 -7.12 -8.15 -2.25
CA ALA A 152 -7.74 -7.22 -1.31
C ALA A 152 -6.99 -5.89 -1.24
N LEU A 153 -5.66 -5.91 -1.10
CA LEU A 153 -4.84 -4.70 -1.02
C LEU A 153 -4.82 -3.93 -2.34
N THR A 154 -4.66 -4.64 -3.46
CA THR A 154 -4.65 -4.02 -4.80
C THR A 154 -6.05 -3.53 -5.21
N GLY A 155 -7.12 -4.25 -4.83
CA GLY A 155 -8.49 -3.78 -5.00
C GLY A 155 -8.79 -2.54 -4.16
N ALA A 156 -8.31 -2.48 -2.91
CA ALA A 156 -8.40 -1.28 -2.09
C ALA A 156 -7.64 -0.10 -2.73
N LEU A 157 -6.46 -0.33 -3.33
CA LEU A 157 -5.74 0.69 -4.11
C LEU A 157 -6.56 1.19 -5.31
N VAL A 158 -7.29 0.31 -6.01
CA VAL A 158 -8.17 0.71 -7.12
C VAL A 158 -9.28 1.64 -6.59
N VAL A 159 -9.94 1.26 -5.49
CA VAL A 159 -11.00 2.07 -4.87
C VAL A 159 -10.48 3.43 -4.40
N VAL A 160 -9.33 3.45 -3.72
CA VAL A 160 -8.67 4.69 -3.27
C VAL A 160 -8.30 5.58 -4.46
N SER A 161 -7.77 5.00 -5.53
CA SER A 161 -7.40 5.74 -6.74
C SER A 161 -8.62 6.34 -7.43
N ALA A 162 -9.74 5.61 -7.49
CA ALA A 162 -11.01 6.11 -8.02
C ALA A 162 -11.56 7.27 -7.16
N TYR A 163 -11.59 7.10 -5.84
CA TYR A 163 -12.03 8.12 -4.90
C TYR A 163 -11.19 9.40 -4.99
N MET A 164 -9.87 9.28 -5.08
CA MET A 164 -8.98 10.42 -5.30
C MET A 164 -9.26 11.12 -6.63
N GLY A 165 -9.58 10.37 -7.69
CA GLY A 165 -10.02 10.92 -8.97
C GLY A 165 -11.29 11.78 -8.85
N GLU A 166 -12.26 11.37 -8.03
CA GLU A 166 -13.46 12.18 -7.77
C GLU A 166 -13.15 13.49 -7.04
N GLN A 167 -12.17 13.49 -6.12
CA GLN A 167 -11.74 14.71 -5.43
C GLN A 167 -11.06 15.74 -6.34
N GLN A 168 -10.65 15.36 -7.56
CA GLN A 168 -10.09 16.29 -8.55
C GLN A 168 -11.15 17.15 -9.25
N LYS A 169 -12.46 16.91 -9.02
CA LYS A 169 -13.54 17.75 -9.57
C LYS A 169 -13.46 19.19 -9.00
N PRO A 170 -13.66 20.25 -9.82
CA PRO A 170 -13.44 21.65 -9.40
C PRO A 170 -14.11 22.06 -8.09
N GLY A 171 -15.35 21.59 -7.85
CA GLY A 171 -16.09 21.88 -6.62
C GLY A 171 -15.53 21.21 -5.35
N GLN A 172 -14.88 20.05 -5.47
CA GLN A 172 -14.26 19.35 -4.33
C GLN A 172 -12.89 19.96 -3.99
N VAL A 173 -12.15 20.39 -5.01
CA VAL A 173 -10.89 21.15 -4.85
C VAL A 173 -11.13 22.42 -4.03
N PHE A 174 -12.19 23.17 -4.33
CA PHE A 174 -12.55 24.39 -3.60
C PHE A 174 -12.94 24.11 -2.13
N ARG A 175 -13.72 23.05 -1.88
CA ARG A 175 -14.06 22.60 -0.51
C ARG A 175 -12.82 22.14 0.28
N GLY A 176 -11.89 21.45 -0.36
CA GLY A 176 -10.64 20.98 0.26
C GLY A 176 -9.73 22.12 0.72
N LEU A 177 -9.65 23.20 -0.06
CA LEU A 177 -8.93 24.43 0.32
C LEU A 177 -9.58 25.13 1.53
N LEU A 178 -10.91 25.27 1.52
CA LEU A 178 -11.67 25.86 2.64
C LEU A 178 -11.51 25.05 3.93
N GLY A 179 -11.53 23.72 3.87
CA GLY A 179 -11.34 22.85 5.02
C GLY A 179 -9.96 22.99 5.69
N ARG A 180 -8.91 23.28 4.92
CA ARG A 180 -7.57 23.56 5.47
C ARG A 180 -7.49 24.94 6.12
N ALA A 181 -8.09 25.95 5.51
CA ALA A 181 -8.16 27.30 6.08
C ALA A 181 -8.94 27.32 7.41
N GLY A 182 -10.07 26.60 7.49
CA GLY A 182 -10.82 26.43 8.74
C GLY A 182 -10.08 25.58 9.80
N GLY A 183 -9.28 24.60 9.37
CA GLY A 183 -8.41 23.82 10.25
C GLY A 183 -7.24 24.61 10.84
N LEU A 184 -6.69 25.57 10.08
CA LEU A 184 -5.66 26.49 10.59
C LEU A 184 -6.23 27.52 11.57
N ALA A 185 -7.50 27.93 11.39
CA ALA A 185 -8.20 28.80 12.34
C ALA A 185 -8.59 28.10 13.68
N SER A 186 -8.47 26.77 13.75
CA SER A 186 -8.81 25.95 14.92
C SER A 186 -7.61 25.25 15.57
N ALA A 187 -6.38 25.56 15.16
CA ALA A 187 -5.18 25.15 15.90
C ALA A 187 -5.16 25.88 17.26
N PRO A 188 -5.07 25.17 18.41
CA PRO A 188 -5.08 25.83 19.71
C PRO A 188 -3.83 26.71 19.84
N MET A 189 -4.04 27.98 20.19
CA MET A 189 -2.98 28.90 20.62
C MET A 189 -2.29 28.35 21.87
N ALA A 190 -1.31 27.48 21.70
CA ALA A 190 -0.38 27.07 22.75
C ALA A 190 0.89 27.95 22.70
N ILE A 191 0.72 29.27 22.65
CA ILE A 191 1.78 30.26 22.94
C ILE A 191 1.12 31.36 23.78
N GLY A 192 0.92 31.10 25.06
CA GLY A 192 0.22 32.04 25.95
C GLY A 192 0.47 31.87 27.44
N LYS A 193 1.43 31.04 27.85
CA LYS A 193 1.80 30.87 29.27
C LYS A 193 3.31 30.84 29.48
N MET A 194 3.99 31.93 29.12
CA MET A 194 5.33 32.22 29.64
C MET A 194 5.60 33.73 29.75
N ALA A 195 4.61 34.52 30.16
CA ALA A 195 4.77 35.96 30.41
C ALA A 195 4.11 36.44 31.71
N GLY A 196 3.80 35.52 32.64
CA GLY A 196 3.07 35.82 33.89
C GLY A 196 3.79 35.43 35.19
N MET A 197 5.10 35.17 35.17
CA MET A 197 5.85 34.75 36.37
C MET A 197 7.10 35.60 36.63
N THR A 198 7.02 36.92 36.47
CA THR A 198 8.05 37.87 36.92
C THR A 198 7.55 38.86 37.97
N GLY A 199 6.62 38.42 38.83
CA GLY A 199 6.13 39.22 39.95
C GLY A 199 5.85 38.38 41.18
N MET A 200 6.88 38.12 42.00
CA MET A 200 6.85 38.02 43.48
C MET A 200 7.96 37.09 43.99
N HIS A 201 9.05 37.68 44.49
CA HIS A 201 9.78 37.28 45.72
C HIS A 201 10.88 38.33 45.96
N ALA A 202 10.68 39.25 46.91
CA ALA A 202 11.13 39.14 48.31
C ALA A 202 12.45 39.91 48.58
N THR A 203 12.27 41.12 49.12
CA THR A 203 13.01 41.69 50.27
C THR A 203 14.45 41.25 50.52
N LYS A 204 15.42 42.18 50.36
CA LYS A 204 16.52 42.42 51.32
C LYS A 204 16.96 43.90 51.31
N ARG A 205 16.84 44.57 52.47
CA ARG A 205 17.55 45.82 52.80
C ARG A 205 19.05 45.53 53.00
N PRO A 206 19.97 46.42 52.59
CA PRO A 206 21.28 46.51 53.19
C PRO A 206 21.35 47.65 54.22
N MET A 207 21.98 47.34 55.36
CA MET A 207 22.36 48.27 56.41
C MET A 207 23.42 49.26 55.94
N ALA A 208 23.34 50.45 56.55
CA ALA A 208 24.31 51.53 56.48
C ALA A 208 25.71 51.12 56.98
N MET A 209 26.74 51.73 56.37
CA MET A 209 28.04 51.95 57.00
C MET A 209 28.50 53.38 56.70
N ALA A 210 29.17 53.94 57.70
CA ALA A 210 29.49 55.35 57.89
C ALA A 210 30.50 55.92 56.88
N GLY A 211 30.47 57.25 56.73
CA GLY A 211 31.49 58.01 56.01
C GLY A 211 31.37 59.52 56.21
N ARG A 212 32.02 60.01 57.27
CA ARG A 212 32.42 61.40 57.61
C ARG A 212 31.37 62.38 58.10
#